data_AF-A0A2G9TKI3-F1
#
_entry.id   AF-A0A2G9TKI3-F1
#
_cell.length_a   1.000
_cell.length_b   1.000
_cell.length_c   1.000
_cell.angle_alpha   90.00
_cell.angle_beta   90.00
_cell.angle_gamma   90.00
#
_symmetry.space_group_name_H-M   'P 1'
#
loop_
_entity.id
_entity.type
_entity.pdbx_description
1 polymer ?
#
loop_
_entity_poly.entity_id
_entity_poly.type
_entity_poly.pdbx_seq_one_letter_code
_entity_poly.pdbx_strand_id
1 'polypeptide(L)'
;RIYKDKFIASNYEDRESLNNAVSWYRKAFEMSPLEHSGINLTTLLRASGEHFESNAEMQQIAVVLNSLLGRKGALHQLTDYWDVATYFE
;
A
#
# COMPACT_ATOMS: atom_id res chain seq x y z
N ARG A 1 7.27 2.77 6.80
CA ARG A 1 8.50 2.02 6.46
C ARG A 1 9.15 1.33 7.67
N ILE A 2 9.68 2.03 8.67
CA ILE A 2 10.39 1.41 9.82
C ILE A 2 9.62 0.24 10.46
N TYR A 3 8.34 0.44 10.80
CA TYR A 3 7.50 -0.61 11.37
C TYR A 3 7.20 -1.76 10.39
N LYS A 4 7.01 -1.46 9.09
CA LYS A 4 6.89 -2.50 8.05
C LYS A 4 8.15 -3.37 8.02
N ASP A 5 9.31 -2.75 8.09
CA ASP A 5 10.59 -3.45 8.01
C ASP A 5 10.84 -4.31 9.25
N LYS A 6 10.48 -3.82 10.44
CA LYS A 6 10.49 -4.62 11.68
C LYS A 6 9.58 -5.85 11.57
N PHE A 7 8.36 -5.67 11.07
CA PHE A 7 7.43 -6.77 10.84
C PHE A 7 7.99 -7.82 9.87
N ILE A 8 8.56 -7.39 8.74
CA ILE A 8 9.19 -8.31 7.77
C ILE A 8 10.41 -9.01 8.39
N ALA A 9 11.28 -8.27 9.08
CA ALA A 9 12.48 -8.82 9.71
C ALA A 9 12.16 -9.81 10.84
N SER A 10 10.99 -9.68 11.46
CA SER A 10 10.47 -10.63 12.46
C SER A 10 9.88 -11.92 11.85
N ASN A 11 10.10 -12.18 10.56
CA ASN A 11 9.46 -13.28 9.84
C ASN A 11 7.92 -13.22 9.94
N TYR A 12 7.37 -12.01 9.89
CA TYR A 12 5.92 -11.75 9.96
C TYR A 12 5.26 -12.08 11.31
N GLU A 13 6.04 -12.15 12.41
CA GLU A 13 5.51 -12.48 13.75
C GLU A 13 5.22 -11.23 14.62
N ASP A 14 5.91 -10.10 14.40
CA ASP A 14 5.72 -8.86 15.17
C ASP A 14 4.44 -8.12 14.76
N ARG A 15 3.32 -8.55 15.36
CA ARG A 15 1.99 -7.98 15.15
C ARG A 15 1.87 -6.53 15.63
N GLU A 16 2.68 -6.10 16.60
CA GLU A 16 2.68 -4.72 17.08
C GLU A 16 3.27 -3.79 16.00
N SER A 17 4.39 -4.18 15.42
CA SER A 17 4.97 -3.46 14.28
C SER A 17 4.03 -3.46 13.08
N LEU A 18 3.31 -4.56 12.80
CA LEU A 18 2.28 -4.57 11.77
C LEU A 18 1.19 -3.51 12.02
N ASN A 19 0.61 -3.50 13.23
CA ASN A 19 -0.47 -2.57 13.57
C ASN A 19 0.00 -1.10 13.49
N ASN A 20 1.22 -0.83 13.98
CA ASN A 20 1.83 0.48 13.85
C ASN A 20 2.06 0.86 12.38
N ALA A 21 2.53 -0.06 11.55
CA ALA A 21 2.72 0.18 10.12
C ALA A 21 1.40 0.53 9.44
N VAL A 22 0.33 -0.24 9.69
CA VAL A 22 -1.02 0.04 9.18
C VAL A 22 -1.47 1.45 9.59
N SER A 23 -1.34 1.81 10.87
CA SER A 23 -1.73 3.14 11.36
C SER A 23 -1.00 4.28 10.63
N TRP A 24 0.32 4.15 10.45
CA TRP A 24 1.12 5.18 9.78
C TRP A 24 0.85 5.28 8.28
N TYR A 25 0.68 4.14 7.59
CA TYR A 25 0.35 4.15 6.16
C TYR A 25 -1.07 4.65 5.90
N ARG A 26 -2.04 4.34 6.78
CA ARG A 26 -3.39 4.91 6.76
C ARG A 26 -3.35 6.42 6.87
N LYS A 27 -2.67 6.95 7.89
CA LYS A 27 -2.51 8.40 8.07
C LYS A 27 -1.83 9.05 6.86
N ALA A 28 -0.79 8.41 6.31
CA ALA A 28 -0.11 8.92 5.12
C ALA A 28 -1.05 9.01 3.91
N PHE A 29 -1.86 7.97 3.68
CA PHE A 29 -2.82 7.93 2.59
C PHE A 29 -3.97 8.95 2.75
N GLU A 30 -4.46 9.14 3.97
CA GLU A 30 -5.44 10.17 4.31
C GLU A 30 -4.91 11.59 4.06
N MET A 31 -3.64 11.86 4.41
CA MET A 31 -3.01 13.16 4.17
C MET A 31 -2.71 13.39 2.68
N SER A 32 -2.25 12.36 1.99
CA SER A 32 -1.97 12.40 0.55
C SER A 32 -2.14 11.00 -0.04
N PRO A 33 -3.13 10.80 -0.92
CA PRO A 33 -3.41 9.49 -1.50
C PRO A 33 -2.42 9.17 -2.62
N LEU A 34 -1.20 8.79 -2.23
CA LEU A 34 -0.13 8.37 -3.14
C LEU A 34 -0.17 6.86 -3.33
N GLU A 35 0.33 6.40 -4.48
CA GLU A 35 0.33 4.97 -4.82
C GLU A 35 1.10 4.14 -3.80
N HIS A 36 2.33 4.55 -3.47
CA HIS A 36 3.17 3.86 -2.49
C HIS A 36 2.48 3.73 -1.12
N SER A 37 1.80 4.78 -0.61
CA SER A 37 1.11 4.66 0.68
C SER A 37 -0.13 3.76 0.60
N GLY A 38 -0.88 3.82 -0.51
CA GLY A 38 -2.03 2.96 -0.75
C GLY A 38 -1.65 1.48 -0.86
N ILE A 39 -0.68 1.14 -1.71
CA ILE A 39 -0.19 -0.24 -1.92
C ILE A 39 0.31 -0.83 -0.61
N ASN A 40 1.14 -0.08 0.13
CA ASN A 40 1.67 -0.53 1.40
C ASN A 40 0.55 -0.75 2.44
N LEU A 41 -0.43 0.14 2.51
CA LEU A 41 -1.57 -0.01 3.40
C LEU A 41 -2.39 -1.26 3.08
N THR A 42 -2.76 -1.47 1.81
CA THR A 42 -3.52 -2.64 1.36
C THR A 42 -2.76 -3.94 1.65
N THR A 43 -1.45 -3.98 1.38
CA THR A 43 -0.60 -5.14 1.67
C THR A 43 -0.54 -5.46 3.16
N LEU A 44 -0.43 -4.44 4.01
CA LEU A 44 -0.40 -4.63 5.46
C LEU A 44 -1.77 -5.00 6.04
N LEU A 45 -2.87 -4.48 5.50
CA LEU A 45 -4.23 -4.92 5.86
C LEU A 45 -4.43 -6.40 5.51
N ARG A 46 -3.97 -6.83 4.33
CA ARG A 46 -3.99 -8.25 3.98
C ARG A 46 -3.15 -9.09 4.95
N ALA A 47 -1.97 -8.62 5.33
CA ALA A 47 -1.13 -9.28 6.33
C ALA A 47 -1.76 -9.28 7.74
N SER A 48 -2.65 -8.33 8.05
CA SER A 48 -3.39 -8.35 9.32
C SER A 48 -4.53 -9.36 9.34
N GLY A 49 -4.89 -9.93 8.20
CA GLY A 49 -5.98 -10.90 8.04
C GLY A 49 -7.24 -10.32 7.38
N GLU A 50 -7.17 -9.07 6.90
CA GLU A 50 -8.29 -8.46 6.18
C GLU A 50 -8.41 -9.03 4.77
N HIS A 51 -9.65 -9.13 4.31
CA HIS A 51 -10.00 -9.60 2.97
C HIS A 51 -10.58 -8.45 2.15
N PHE A 52 -10.16 -8.35 0.88
CA PHE A 52 -10.56 -7.25 -0.01
C PHE A 52 -12.07 -7.18 -0.21
N GLU A 53 -12.73 -8.33 -0.30
CA GLU A 53 -14.16 -8.47 -0.53
C GLU A 53 -15.01 -7.92 0.62
N SER A 54 -14.48 -7.95 1.86
CA SER A 54 -15.18 -7.51 3.06
C SER A 54 -14.64 -6.20 3.65
N ASN A 55 -13.57 -5.63 3.10
CA ASN A 55 -12.92 -4.45 3.65
C ASN A 55 -13.10 -3.23 2.73
N ALA A 56 -13.98 -2.31 3.15
CA ALA A 56 -14.31 -1.10 2.40
C ALA A 56 -13.11 -0.14 2.24
N GLU A 57 -12.19 -0.11 3.20
CA GLU A 57 -10.97 0.70 3.10
C GLU A 57 -10.08 0.20 1.96
N MET A 58 -9.88 -1.12 1.84
CA MET A 58 -9.11 -1.71 0.73
C MET A 58 -9.76 -1.44 -0.63
N GLN A 59 -11.09 -1.51 -0.72
CA GLN A 59 -11.84 -1.20 -1.94
C GLN A 59 -11.69 0.27 -2.34
N GLN A 60 -11.78 1.19 -1.36
CA GLN A 60 -11.60 2.61 -1.61
C GLN A 60 -10.18 2.93 -2.06
N ILE A 61 -9.17 2.32 -1.45
CA ILE A 61 -7.77 2.46 -1.90
C ILE A 61 -7.64 2.00 -3.35
N ALA A 62 -8.22 0.87 -3.73
CA ALA A 62 -8.15 0.37 -5.10
C ALA A 62 -8.78 1.32 -6.14
N VAL A 63 -9.91 1.95 -5.82
CA VAL A 63 -10.53 2.97 -6.70
C VAL A 63 -9.58 4.16 -6.94
N VAL A 64 -8.92 4.62 -5.87
CA VAL A 64 -7.96 5.70 -5.94
C VAL A 64 -6.72 5.29 -6.75
N LEU A 65 -6.16 4.10 -6.50
CA LEU A 65 -5.00 3.59 -7.24
C LEU A 65 -5.30 3.43 -8.73
N ASN A 66 -6.48 2.89 -9.10
CA ASN A 66 -6.91 2.80 -10.49
C ASN A 66 -6.97 4.18 -11.18
N SER A 67 -7.42 5.20 -10.44
CA SER A 67 -7.47 6.57 -10.94
C SER A 67 -6.09 7.19 -11.13
N LEU A 68 -5.11 6.82 -10.32
CA LEU A 68 -3.72 7.29 -10.43
C LEU A 68 -3.00 6.61 -11.60
N LEU A 69 -3.12 5.29 -11.71
CA LEU A 69 -2.56 4.52 -12.82
C LEU A 69 -3.10 5.01 -14.17
N GLY A 70 -4.40 5.31 -14.26
CA GLY A 70 -5.01 5.84 -15.47
C GLY A 70 -4.40 7.18 -15.94
N ARG A 71 -3.87 8.01 -15.02
CA ARG A 71 -3.21 9.27 -15.37
C ARG A 71 -1.79 9.08 -15.88
N LYS A 72 -1.12 8.00 -15.48
CA LYS A 72 0.26 7.71 -15.90
C LYS A 72 0.34 7.12 -17.31
N GLY A 73 -0.78 6.67 -17.88
CA GLY A 73 -0.84 6.14 -19.24
C GLY A 73 -0.38 4.69 -19.33
N ALA A 74 0.00 4.27 -20.54
CA ALA A 74 0.33 2.86 -20.79
C ALA A 74 1.69 2.49 -20.18
N LEU A 75 1.82 1.25 -19.68
CA LEU A 75 3.03 0.76 -19.00
C LEU A 75 4.32 0.98 -19.82
N HIS A 76 4.27 0.80 -21.15
CA HIS A 76 5.44 1.00 -22.03
C HIS A 76 5.92 2.46 -22.12
N GLN A 77 5.15 3.41 -21.60
CA GLN A 77 5.47 4.84 -21.57
C GLN A 77 6.05 5.27 -20.22
N LEU A 78 5.99 4.41 -19.20
CA LEU A 78 6.59 4.69 -17.89
C LEU A 78 8.11 4.58 -18.01
N THR A 79 8.79 5.71 -17.83
CA THR A 79 10.25 5.82 -17.91
C THR A 79 10.89 6.17 -16.57
N ASP A 80 10.11 6.69 -15.63
CA ASP A 80 10.57 6.94 -14.27
C ASP A 80 10.70 5.63 -13.48
N TYR A 81 11.84 5.45 -12.83
CA TYR A 81 12.14 4.23 -12.07
C TYR A 81 11.12 3.98 -10.96
N TRP A 82 10.68 5.03 -10.26
CA TRP A 82 9.74 4.89 -9.16
C TRP A 82 8.35 4.54 -9.67
N ASP A 83 7.94 5.08 -10.82
CA ASP A 83 6.68 4.72 -11.45
C ASP A 83 6.65 3.25 -11.86
N VAL A 84 7.74 2.74 -12.46
CA VAL A 84 7.85 1.32 -12.83
C VAL A 84 7.91 0.43 -11.60
N ALA A 85 8.72 0.78 -10.59
CA ALA A 85 8.86 -0.02 -9.37
C ALA A 85 7.54 -0.13 -8.60
N THR A 86 6.80 0.98 -8.49
CA THR A 86 5.50 1.02 -7.79
C THR A 86 4.43 0.21 -8.53
N TYR A 87 4.50 0.11 -9.86
CA TYR A 87 3.58 -0.71 -10.65
C TYR A 87 3.68 -2.22 -10.31
N PHE A 88 4.84 -2.69 -9.87
CA PHE A 88 5.11 -4.11 -9.56
C PHE A 88 5.22 -4.41 -8.06
N GLU A 89 4.99 -3.44 -7.16
CA GLU A 89 4.96 -3.64 -5.71
C GLU A 89 3.65 -4.29 -5.25
#